data_AF-A0A3M9M4J2-F1
#
_entry.id   AF-A0A3M9M4J2-F1
#
_cell.length_a   1.000
_cell.length_b   1.000
_cell.length_c   1.000
_cell.angle_alpha   90.00
_cell.angle_beta   90.00
_cell.angle_gamma   90.00
#
_symmetry.space_group_name_H-M   'P 1'
#
loop_
_entity.id
_entity.type
_entity.pdbx_description
1 polymer ?
#
loop_
_entity_poly.entity_id
_entity_poly.type
_entity_poly.pdbx_seq_one_letter_code
_entity_poly.pdbx_strand_id
1 'polypeptide(L)'
;MADDERRDRRRRPESARLDQPREAGRRWLPRAPMDSDRFGSFAEDFARFMGTAQFLVWMTVFVIVWIIFNLVGLFGLKWDPYPFILLNLFFSTQASYAAPLILLAQNRQDDRDRVTLEADRARDERNLADTEFLTREVASLRLAMRDTATRDFVRSELRSLLDEMEDRGYLRHTEPEDADEASA
;
A
#
# COMPACT_ATOMS: atom_id res chain seq x y z
N MET A 1 52.45 33.11 -36.51
CA MET A 1 51.66 33.49 -37.68
C MET A 1 50.71 32.33 -37.90
N ALA A 2 49.53 32.39 -37.26
CA ALA A 2 48.26 32.73 -37.92
C ALA A 2 47.77 31.48 -38.69
N ASP A 3 46.56 30.98 -38.61
CA ASP A 3 45.26 31.46 -38.15
C ASP A 3 44.43 30.18 -37.96
N ASP A 4 43.65 30.04 -36.88
CA ASP A 4 42.24 30.43 -36.83
C ASP A 4 41.31 29.72 -37.83
N GLU A 5 41.37 28.38 -37.86
CA GLU A 5 40.24 27.57 -38.36
C GLU A 5 39.24 27.29 -37.22
N ARG A 6 38.42 28.31 -36.96
CA ARG A 6 36.95 28.22 -36.91
C ARG A 6 36.37 27.05 -36.13
N ARG A 7 36.55 27.08 -34.81
CA ARG A 7 35.65 26.40 -33.87
C ARG A 7 34.32 27.16 -33.75
N ASP A 8 33.48 27.06 -34.77
CA ASP A 8 32.11 27.59 -34.68
C ASP A 8 31.21 26.56 -33.97
N ARG A 9 31.45 26.38 -32.67
CA ARG A 9 30.52 25.71 -31.75
C ARG A 9 29.31 26.63 -31.60
N ARG A 10 28.36 26.50 -32.53
CA ARG A 10 27.00 27.02 -32.40
C ARG A 10 26.42 26.57 -31.06
N ARG A 11 26.43 27.47 -30.09
CA ARG A 11 25.68 27.36 -28.83
C ARG A 11 24.21 27.31 -29.23
N ARG A 12 23.60 26.13 -29.15
CA ARG A 12 22.15 26.00 -29.20
C ARG A 12 21.58 26.78 -28.01
N PRO A 13 20.64 27.72 -28.20
CA PRO A 13 19.95 28.33 -27.08
C PRO A 13 19.17 27.23 -26.37
N GLU A 14 19.48 27.03 -25.08
CA GLU A 14 18.71 26.16 -24.20
C GLU A 14 17.26 26.64 -24.22
N SER A 15 16.37 25.76 -24.68
CA SER A 15 14.93 25.96 -24.59
C SER A 15 14.57 26.13 -23.12
N ALA A 16 14.21 27.37 -22.77
CA ALA A 16 13.61 27.70 -21.49
C ALA A 16 12.44 26.73 -21.26
N ARG A 17 12.59 25.84 -20.28
CA ARG A 17 11.55 24.90 -19.85
C ARG A 17 10.36 25.72 -19.37
N LEU A 18 9.31 25.76 -20.17
CA LEU A 18 8.05 26.48 -19.92
C LEU A 18 7.15 25.79 -18.86
N ASP A 19 7.66 24.76 -18.21
CA ASP A 19 6.86 23.85 -17.37
C ASP A 19 6.98 24.12 -15.86
N GLN A 20 7.63 25.23 -15.48
CA GLN A 20 7.65 25.68 -14.10
C GLN A 20 6.56 26.75 -13.93
N PRO A 21 5.47 26.47 -13.19
CA PRO A 21 4.50 27.51 -12.88
C PRO A 21 5.22 28.64 -12.15
N ARG A 22 5.22 29.81 -12.77
CA ARG A 22 5.72 31.06 -12.20
C ARG A 22 4.88 31.34 -10.94
N GLU A 23 5.43 31.08 -9.76
CA GLU A 23 4.87 31.54 -8.49
C GLU A 23 5.08 33.06 -8.35
N ALA A 24 4.45 33.82 -9.25
CA ALA A 24 4.36 35.27 -9.19
C ALA A 24 3.18 35.64 -8.28
N GLY A 25 3.41 35.58 -6.97
CA GLY A 25 2.43 36.00 -5.98
C GLY A 25 3.12 36.41 -4.70
N ARG A 26 3.45 37.71 -4.59
CA ARG A 26 3.94 38.37 -3.37
C ARG A 26 2.93 38.09 -2.24
N ARG A 27 3.15 37.03 -1.46
CA ARG A 27 2.29 36.64 -0.35
C ARG A 27 2.44 37.69 0.76
N TRP A 28 1.55 38.68 0.76
CA TRP A 28 1.58 39.86 1.64
C TRP A 28 1.06 39.57 3.05
N LEU A 29 0.55 38.36 3.30
CA LEU A 29 0.17 37.91 4.64
C LEU A 29 1.35 37.18 5.31
N PRO A 30 1.77 37.59 6.52
CA PRO A 30 2.67 36.77 7.30
C PRO A 30 2.00 35.41 7.53
N ARG A 31 2.60 34.34 7.01
CA ARG A 31 2.26 32.98 7.41
C ARG A 31 2.63 32.89 8.89
N ALA A 32 1.65 33.13 9.76
CA ALA A 32 1.79 32.72 11.14
C ALA A 32 2.07 31.22 11.10
N PRO A 33 3.17 30.73 11.70
CA PRO A 33 3.30 29.32 11.99
C PRO A 33 2.23 29.01 13.05
N MET A 34 0.98 28.83 12.60
CA MET A 34 -0.04 28.21 13.42
C MET A 34 0.52 26.86 13.78
N ASP A 35 0.60 26.60 15.09
CA ASP A 35 1.11 25.38 15.69
C ASP A 35 0.21 24.21 15.25
N SER A 36 0.49 23.69 14.05
CA SER A 36 -0.32 22.70 13.34
C SER A 36 -0.42 21.39 14.11
N ASP A 37 0.52 21.17 15.02
CA ASP A 37 0.63 19.97 15.81
C ASP A 37 -0.34 19.99 17.00
N ARG A 38 -0.52 21.14 17.65
CA ARG A 38 -1.52 21.31 18.72
C ARG A 38 -2.95 21.29 18.20
N PHE A 39 -3.22 21.95 17.07
CA PHE A 39 -4.55 21.89 16.45
C PHE A 39 -4.84 20.52 15.82
N GLY A 40 -3.81 19.85 15.27
CA GLY A 40 -3.95 18.50 14.70
C GLY A 40 -4.29 17.44 15.74
N SER A 41 -3.61 17.46 16.89
CA SER A 41 -3.92 16.55 18.01
C SER A 41 -5.32 16.79 18.56
N PHE A 42 -5.73 18.05 18.73
CA PHE A 42 -7.09 18.38 19.16
C PHE A 42 -8.16 17.89 18.17
N ALA A 43 -7.92 18.07 16.86
CA ALA A 43 -8.85 17.59 15.82
C ALA A 43 -8.96 16.06 15.81
N GLU A 44 -7.86 15.35 16.04
CA GLU A 44 -7.85 13.88 16.11
C GLU A 44 -8.58 13.36 17.37
N ASP A 45 -8.40 14.00 18.53
CA ASP A 45 -9.19 13.72 19.73
C ASP A 45 -10.68 14.00 19.51
N PHE A 46 -10.99 15.14 18.88
CA PHE A 46 -12.37 15.52 18.58
C PHE A 46 -13.05 14.53 17.61
N ALA A 47 -12.32 14.07 16.59
CA ALA A 47 -12.79 13.07 15.65
C ALA A 47 -13.06 11.72 16.33
N ARG A 48 -12.15 11.27 17.21
CA ARG A 48 -12.34 10.05 18.03
C ARG A 48 -13.54 10.18 18.96
N PHE A 49 -13.72 11.36 19.57
CA PHE A 49 -14.83 11.63 20.47
C PHE A 49 -16.19 11.61 19.75
N MET A 50 -16.29 12.27 18.59
CA MET A 50 -17.51 12.30 17.76
C MET A 50 -17.88 10.92 17.19
N GLY A 51 -16.90 10.04 16.94
CA GLY A 51 -17.14 8.68 16.44
C GLY A 51 -17.66 7.69 17.49
N THR A 52 -17.75 8.09 18.76
CA THR A 52 -18.14 7.20 19.87
C THR A 52 -19.64 7.31 20.17
N ALA A 53 -20.33 6.18 20.39
CA ALA A 53 -21.75 6.16 20.77
C ALA A 53 -22.07 6.95 22.05
N GLN A 54 -21.09 7.14 22.94
CA GLN A 54 -21.21 7.92 24.17
C GLN A 54 -21.50 9.41 23.93
N PHE A 55 -21.00 9.99 22.82
CA PHE A 55 -21.28 11.39 22.48
C PHE A 55 -22.77 11.62 22.24
N LEU A 56 -23.41 10.74 21.47
CA LEU A 56 -24.85 10.81 21.16
C LEU A 56 -25.71 10.69 22.42
N VAL A 57 -25.33 9.81 23.34
CA VAL A 57 -26.01 9.66 24.64
C VAL A 57 -25.91 10.96 25.45
N TRP A 58 -24.70 11.53 25.60
CA TRP A 58 -24.50 12.78 26.31
C TRP A 58 -25.27 13.95 25.69
N MET A 59 -25.27 14.08 24.36
CA MET A 59 -26.03 15.12 23.66
C MET A 59 -27.53 14.99 23.85
N THR A 60 -28.04 13.75 23.84
CA THR A 60 -29.47 13.49 24.09
C THR A 60 -29.86 13.86 25.52
N VAL A 61 -29.04 13.47 26.50
CA VAL A 61 -29.26 13.83 27.91
C VAL A 61 -29.24 15.35 28.08
N PHE A 62 -28.28 16.05 27.46
CA PHE A 62 -28.20 17.51 27.50
C PHE A 62 -29.49 18.17 26.98
N VAL A 63 -30.01 17.73 25.83
CA VAL A 63 -31.27 18.25 25.27
C VAL A 63 -32.45 18.00 26.21
N ILE A 64 -32.57 16.79 26.77
CA ILE A 64 -33.63 16.45 27.72
C ILE A 64 -33.56 17.35 28.96
N VAL A 65 -32.36 17.51 29.54
CA VAL A 65 -32.14 18.37 30.71
C VAL A 65 -32.49 19.82 30.40
N TRP A 66 -32.12 20.34 29.22
CA TRP A 66 -32.47 21.70 28.80
C TRP A 66 -33.98 21.92 28.70
N ILE A 67 -34.69 20.96 28.11
CA ILE A 67 -36.15 20.99 27.99
C ILE A 67 -36.79 20.97 29.39
N ILE A 68 -36.36 20.06 30.26
CA ILE A 68 -36.88 19.95 31.64
C ILE A 68 -36.62 21.25 32.41
N PHE A 69 -35.40 21.80 32.32
CA PHE A 69 -35.03 23.05 32.98
C PHE A 69 -35.94 24.21 32.56
N ASN A 70 -36.25 24.32 31.27
CA ASN A 70 -37.15 25.34 30.75
C ASN A 70 -38.62 25.08 31.04
N LEU A 71 -39.03 23.81 31.13
CA LEU A 71 -40.41 23.42 31.44
C LEU A 71 -40.75 23.66 32.91
N VAL A 72 -39.84 23.31 33.83
CA VAL A 72 -39.99 23.54 35.27
C VAL A 72 -39.93 25.04 35.59
N GLY A 73 -39.26 25.84 34.74
CA GLY A 73 -39.21 27.29 34.89
C GLY A 73 -38.60 27.67 36.23
N LEU A 74 -37.31 27.38 36.41
CA LEU A 74 -36.60 27.69 37.65
C LEU A 74 -36.73 29.21 37.92
N PHE A 75 -37.36 29.59 39.04
CA PHE A 75 -37.68 30.97 39.45
C PHE A 75 -38.81 31.69 38.69
N GLY A 76 -39.69 30.98 37.95
CA GLY A 76 -40.80 31.61 37.23
C GLY A 76 -40.39 32.37 35.96
N LEU A 77 -39.09 32.42 35.66
CA LEU A 77 -38.56 32.85 34.36
C LEU A 77 -38.41 31.64 33.44
N LYS A 78 -39.08 31.67 32.28
CA LYS A 78 -38.85 30.74 31.18
C LYS A 78 -37.75 31.31 30.30
N TRP A 79 -36.55 30.75 30.37
CA TRP A 79 -35.38 31.23 29.64
C TRP A 79 -35.49 30.96 28.12
N ASP A 80 -36.12 29.85 27.73
CA ASP A 80 -36.30 29.40 26.36
C ASP A 80 -37.68 28.72 26.20
N PRO A 81 -38.77 29.50 26.08
CA PRO A 81 -40.11 28.97 25.86
C PRO A 81 -40.22 28.20 24.53
N TYR A 82 -41.16 27.25 24.45
CA TYR A 82 -41.48 26.57 23.18
C TYR A 82 -41.75 27.61 22.07
N PRO A 83 -41.02 27.59 20.94
CA PRO A 83 -40.34 26.44 20.30
C PRO A 83 -38.81 26.28 20.56
N PHE A 84 -38.25 26.73 21.68
CA PHE A 84 -36.82 26.58 22.05
C PHE A 84 -35.83 27.26 21.08
N ILE A 85 -35.95 28.58 20.91
CA ILE A 85 -35.15 29.34 19.94
C ILE A 85 -33.66 29.34 20.30
N LEU A 86 -33.32 29.37 21.60
CA LEU A 86 -31.93 29.43 22.04
C LEU A 86 -31.22 28.11 21.81
N LEU A 87 -31.90 26.99 22.10
CA LEU A 87 -31.38 25.66 21.79
C LEU A 87 -31.11 25.51 20.29
N ASN A 88 -32.04 25.97 19.45
CA ASN A 88 -31.87 25.90 18.00
C ASN A 88 -30.70 26.79 17.51
N LEU A 89 -30.56 27.99 18.07
CA LEU A 89 -29.45 28.89 17.75
C LEU A 89 -28.10 28.27 18.11
N PHE A 90 -28.03 27.58 19.25
CA PHE A 90 -26.83 26.86 19.67
C PHE A 90 -26.47 25.75 18.69
N PHE A 91 -27.42 24.91 18.29
CA PHE A 91 -27.18 23.86 17.28
C PHE A 91 -26.78 24.43 15.92
N SER A 92 -27.40 25.53 15.49
CA SER A 92 -27.06 26.20 14.22
C SER A 92 -25.62 26.71 14.23
N THR A 93 -25.19 27.28 15.36
CA THR A 93 -23.82 27.77 15.53
C THR A 93 -22.83 26.60 15.66
N GLN A 94 -23.21 25.53 16.37
CA GLN A 94 -22.39 24.32 16.51
C GLN A 94 -22.10 23.69 15.15
N ALA A 95 -23.11 23.56 14.29
CA ALA A 95 -22.93 23.05 12.93
C ALA A 95 -22.01 23.96 12.09
N SER A 96 -22.17 25.28 12.21
CA SER A 96 -21.36 26.27 11.49
C SER A 96 -19.87 26.21 11.87
N TYR A 97 -19.56 26.05 13.16
CA TYR A 97 -18.17 25.91 13.63
C TYR A 97 -17.60 24.50 13.41
N ALA A 98 -18.46 23.47 13.33
CA ALA A 98 -18.00 22.11 13.05
C ALA A 98 -17.40 21.98 11.65
N ALA A 99 -17.98 22.63 10.63
CA ALA A 99 -17.51 22.53 9.25
C ALA A 99 -16.00 22.86 9.05
N PRO A 100 -15.46 24.01 9.53
CA PRO A 100 -14.04 24.31 9.39
C PRO A 100 -13.15 23.38 10.21
N LEU A 101 -13.61 22.92 11.38
CA LEU A 101 -12.87 21.98 12.21
C LEU A 101 -12.76 20.60 11.56
N ILE A 102 -13.86 20.12 10.96
CA ILE A 102 -13.91 18.87 10.19
C ILE A 102 -13.00 18.97 8.97
N LEU A 103 -13.02 20.09 8.25
CA LEU A 103 -12.13 20.32 7.09
C LEU A 103 -10.64 20.20 7.48
N LEU A 104 -10.26 20.73 8.65
CA LEU A 104 -8.89 20.59 9.16
C LEU A 104 -8.55 19.15 9.55
N ALA A 105 -9.49 18.43 10.17
CA ALA A 105 -9.31 17.02 10.50
C ALA A 105 -9.15 16.16 9.24
N GLN A 106 -9.97 16.44 8.21
CA GLN A 106 -9.96 15.75 6.92
C GLN A 106 -8.64 15.95 6.17
N ASN A 107 -8.14 17.19 6.06
CA ASN A 107 -6.85 17.45 5.40
C ASN A 107 -5.71 16.60 5.98
N ARG A 108 -5.72 16.37 7.30
CA ARG A 108 -4.70 15.53 7.96
C ARG A 108 -4.92 14.04 7.75
N GLN A 109 -6.16 13.58 7.64
CA GLN A 109 -6.46 12.20 7.26
C GLN A 109 -5.99 11.95 5.83
N ASP A 110 -6.32 12.86 4.91
CA ASP A 110 -5.92 12.79 3.50
C ASP A 110 -4.39 12.73 3.33
N ASP A 111 -3.63 13.51 4.12
CA ASP A 111 -2.16 13.48 4.11
C ASP A 111 -1.61 12.11 4.57
N ARG A 112 -2.18 11.52 5.64
CA ARG A 112 -1.79 10.17 6.11
C ARG A 112 -2.16 9.09 5.11
N ASP A 113 -3.36 9.18 4.54
CA ASP A 113 -3.87 8.24 3.56
C ASP A 113 -3.01 8.28 2.30
N ARG A 114 -2.56 9.48 1.89
CA ARG A 114 -1.62 9.64 0.78
C ARG A 114 -0.30 8.91 1.03
N VAL A 115 0.34 9.12 2.18
CA VAL A 115 1.60 8.44 2.52
C VAL A 115 1.42 6.93 2.56
N THR A 116 0.31 6.47 3.13
CA THR A 116 -0.03 5.05 3.20
C THR A 116 -0.20 4.46 1.80
N LEU A 117 -0.91 5.14 0.91
CA LEU A 117 -1.11 4.73 -0.48
C LEU A 117 0.19 4.75 -1.30
N GLU A 118 1.08 5.71 -1.07
CA GLU A 118 2.40 5.75 -1.73
C GLU A 118 3.27 4.57 -1.27
N ALA A 119 3.27 4.25 0.03
CA ALA A 119 3.98 3.10 0.57
C ALA A 119 3.39 1.77 0.06
N ASP A 120 2.07 1.67 -0.06
CA ASP A 120 1.38 0.50 -0.58
C ASP A 120 1.75 0.24 -2.05
N ARG A 121 1.68 1.28 -2.89
CA ARG A 121 2.15 1.19 -4.30
C ARG A 121 3.60 0.72 -4.40
N ALA A 122 4.50 1.26 -3.59
CA ALA A 122 5.90 0.85 -3.59
C ALA A 122 6.09 -0.61 -3.13
N ARG A 123 5.22 -1.12 -2.26
CA ARG A 123 5.22 -2.55 -1.86
C ARG A 123 4.69 -3.43 -2.99
N ASP A 124 3.63 -3.02 -3.66
CA ASP A 124 3.06 -3.76 -4.79
C ASP A 124 4.05 -3.89 -5.95
N GLU A 125 4.76 -2.81 -6.29
CA GLU A 125 5.83 -2.86 -7.29
C GLU A 125 6.94 -3.85 -6.92
N ARG A 126 7.33 -3.91 -5.63
CA ARG A 126 8.33 -4.87 -5.14
C ARG A 126 7.79 -6.30 -5.17
N ASN A 127 6.55 -6.52 -4.74
CA ASN A 127 5.92 -7.84 -4.76
C ASN A 127 5.81 -8.38 -6.19
N LEU A 128 5.50 -7.51 -7.16
CA LEU A 128 5.48 -7.87 -8.57
C LEU A 128 6.89 -8.26 -9.05
N ALA A 129 7.91 -7.46 -8.73
CA ALA A 129 9.30 -7.77 -9.08
C ALA A 129 9.80 -9.09 -8.45
N ASP A 130 9.46 -9.34 -7.17
CA ASP A 130 9.81 -10.58 -6.48
C ASP A 130 9.09 -11.79 -7.11
N THR A 131 7.83 -11.62 -7.51
CA THR A 131 7.07 -12.67 -8.21
C THR A 131 7.66 -12.97 -9.58
N GLU A 132 8.04 -11.95 -10.34
CA GLU A 132 8.73 -12.11 -11.63
C GLU A 132 10.08 -12.80 -11.47
N PHE A 133 10.85 -12.42 -10.44
CA PHE A 133 12.12 -13.04 -10.11
C PHE A 133 11.95 -14.52 -9.76
N LEU A 134 11.05 -14.85 -8.83
CA LEU A 134 10.75 -16.23 -8.45
C LEU A 134 10.26 -17.04 -9.66
N THR A 135 9.44 -16.47 -10.53
CA THR A 135 8.96 -17.15 -11.75
C THR A 135 10.12 -17.48 -12.69
N ARG A 136 11.06 -16.55 -12.87
CA ARG A 136 12.26 -16.77 -13.68
C ARG A 136 13.18 -17.82 -13.07
N GLU A 137 13.41 -17.78 -11.75
CA GLU A 137 14.21 -18.76 -11.03
C GLU A 137 13.58 -20.16 -11.06
N VAL A 138 12.26 -20.26 -10.92
CA VAL A 138 11.54 -21.54 -11.06
C VAL A 138 11.66 -22.07 -12.49
N ALA A 139 11.59 -21.20 -13.50
CA ALA A 139 11.76 -21.60 -14.90
C ALA A 139 13.19 -22.09 -15.17
N SER A 140 14.22 -21.40 -14.68
CA SER A 140 15.63 -21.82 -14.84
C SER A 140 15.90 -23.13 -14.10
N LEU A 141 15.41 -23.27 -12.86
CA LEU A 141 15.50 -24.50 -12.07
C LEU A 141 14.82 -25.67 -12.79
N ARG A 142 13.63 -25.44 -13.38
CA ARG A 142 12.91 -26.46 -14.13
C ARG A 142 13.69 -26.93 -15.37
N LEU A 143 14.36 -26.03 -16.07
CA LEU A 143 15.22 -26.38 -17.21
C LEU A 143 16.44 -27.18 -16.74
N ALA A 144 17.13 -26.74 -15.69
CA ALA A 144 18.27 -27.46 -15.12
C ALA A 144 17.91 -28.87 -14.63
N MET A 145 16.75 -29.03 -13.97
CA MET A 145 16.23 -30.34 -13.57
C MET A 145 15.86 -31.23 -14.76
N ARG A 146 15.34 -30.65 -15.84
CA ARG A 146 15.04 -31.42 -17.06
C ARG A 146 16.30 -32.04 -17.65
N ASP A 147 17.42 -31.31 -17.65
CA ASP A 147 18.70 -31.81 -18.16
C ASP A 147 19.35 -32.87 -17.25
N THR A 148 19.20 -32.77 -15.93
CA THR A 148 19.79 -33.73 -14.96
C THR A 148 18.92 -34.95 -14.66
N ALA A 149 17.61 -34.89 -14.89
CA ALA A 149 16.67 -35.96 -14.53
C ALA A 149 15.85 -36.44 -15.74
N THR A 150 16.47 -36.66 -16.89
CA THR A 150 15.74 -37.33 -17.98
C THR A 150 15.80 -38.84 -17.79
N ARG A 151 14.62 -39.49 -17.89
CA ARG A 151 14.40 -40.94 -17.94
C ARG A 151 15.47 -41.70 -18.73
N ASP A 152 16.02 -41.10 -19.78
CA ASP A 152 17.03 -41.70 -20.62
C ASP A 152 18.43 -41.72 -19.99
N PHE A 153 18.81 -40.73 -19.17
CA PHE A 153 20.02 -40.77 -18.34
C PHE A 153 19.90 -41.81 -17.22
N VAL A 154 18.76 -41.81 -16.52
CA VAL A 154 18.47 -42.82 -15.48
C VAL A 154 18.44 -44.22 -16.09
N ARG A 155 17.86 -44.38 -17.28
CA ARG A 155 17.84 -45.65 -18.03
C ARG A 155 19.22 -46.03 -18.53
N SER A 156 20.03 -45.09 -19.02
CA SER A 156 21.37 -45.41 -19.50
C SER A 156 22.29 -45.82 -18.35
N GLU A 157 22.19 -45.18 -17.19
CA GLU A 157 22.95 -45.58 -16.00
C GLU A 157 22.48 -46.92 -15.43
N LEU A 158 21.15 -47.15 -15.33
CA LEU A 158 20.63 -48.46 -14.95
C LEU A 158 21.11 -49.57 -15.90
N ARG A 159 21.18 -49.29 -17.21
CA ARG A 159 21.65 -50.26 -18.19
C ARG A 159 23.16 -50.46 -18.15
N SER A 160 23.93 -49.39 -17.97
CA SER A 160 25.37 -49.45 -17.76
C SER A 160 25.72 -50.27 -16.52
N LEU A 161 25.01 -50.03 -15.41
CA LEU A 161 25.20 -50.81 -14.18
C LEU A 161 24.76 -52.27 -14.34
N LEU A 162 23.69 -52.54 -15.12
CA LEU A 162 23.25 -53.90 -15.41
C LEU A 162 24.29 -54.67 -16.23
N ASP A 163 24.80 -54.06 -17.32
CA ASP A 163 25.89 -54.62 -18.14
C ASP A 163 27.14 -54.87 -17.29
N GLU A 164 27.51 -53.93 -16.42
CA GLU A 164 28.68 -54.09 -15.54
C GLU A 164 28.51 -55.26 -14.55
N MET A 165 27.28 -55.54 -14.10
CA MET A 165 26.98 -56.70 -13.25
C MET A 165 26.98 -58.02 -14.04
N GLU A 166 26.53 -58.00 -15.30
CA GLU A 166 26.57 -59.14 -16.21
C GLU A 166 28.02 -59.51 -16.57
N ASP A 167 28.85 -58.52 -16.90
CA ASP A 167 30.28 -58.70 -17.18
C ASP A 167 31.07 -59.22 -15.97
N ARG A 168 30.68 -58.81 -14.75
CA ARG A 168 31.23 -59.38 -13.51
C ARG A 168 30.71 -60.79 -13.19
N GLY A 169 29.83 -61.34 -14.00
CA GLY A 169 29.37 -62.73 -13.90
C GLY A 169 28.33 -62.99 -12.81
N TYR A 170 27.64 -61.96 -12.31
CA TYR A 170 26.61 -62.12 -11.28
C TYR A 170 25.28 -62.66 -11.84
N LEU A 171 25.04 -62.54 -13.15
CA LEU A 171 23.88 -63.13 -13.84
C LEU A 171 24.36 -64.13 -14.89
N ARG A 172 24.63 -65.37 -14.47
CA ARG A 172 24.96 -66.46 -15.40
C ARG A 172 23.68 -66.88 -16.13
N HIS A 173 23.57 -66.54 -17.41
CA HIS A 173 22.59 -67.15 -18.30
C HIS A 173 22.90 -68.66 -18.40
N THR A 174 22.08 -69.49 -17.77
CA THR A 174 21.96 -70.91 -18.11
C THR A 174 21.28 -70.99 -19.48
N GLU A 175 22.07 -71.06 -20.55
CA GLU A 175 21.58 -71.64 -21.80
C GLU A 175 21.33 -73.14 -21.57
N PRO A 176 20.20 -73.70 -22.04
CA PRO A 176 20.04 -75.14 -22.07
C PRO A 176 20.99 -75.71 -23.12
N GLU A 177 21.90 -76.57 -22.69
CA GLU A 177 22.74 -77.40 -23.56
C GLU A 177 21.85 -78.15 -24.55
N ASP A 178 22.02 -77.85 -25.84
CA ASP A 178 21.67 -78.76 -26.92
C ASP A 178 22.50 -80.03 -26.73
N ALA A 179 21.90 -81.03 -26.07
CA ALA A 179 22.43 -82.37 -25.99
C ALA A 179 22.25 -83.05 -27.36
N ASP A 180 23.21 -82.84 -28.24
CA ASP A 180 23.64 -83.86 -29.20
C ASP A 180 24.24 -85.02 -28.38
N GLU A 181 23.39 -85.96 -27.96
CA GLU A 181 23.79 -87.32 -27.56
C GLU A 181 23.03 -88.29 -28.47
N ALA A 182 23.63 -88.69 -29.57
CA ALA A 182 24.52 -89.85 -29.65
C ALA A 182 23.75 -91.16 -29.94
N SER A 183 24.09 -91.70 -31.11
CA SER A 183 24.35 -93.13 -31.32
C SER A 183 23.17 -94.09 -31.56
N ALA A 184 23.36 -94.83 -32.66
CA ALA A 184 22.86 -96.17 -33.00
C ALA A 184 21.53 -96.28 -33.76
#